data_AF-A0A0A3HPQ9-F1
#
_entry.id   AF-A0A0A3HPQ9-F1
#
_cell.length_a   1.000
_cell.length_b   1.000
_cell.length_c   1.000
_cell.angle_alpha   90.00
_cell.angle_beta   90.00
_cell.angle_gamma   90.00
#
_symmetry.space_group_name_H-M   'P 1'
#
loop_
_entity.id
_entity.type
_entity.pdbx_description
1 polymer ?
#
loop_
_entity_poly.entity_id
_entity_poly.type
_entity_poly.pdbx_seq_one_letter_code
_entity_poly.pdbx_strand_id
1 'polypeptide(L)' 'MARYVVLFGAVFSLVIFILNIYELYRPKVGPIGNGEISTISWILIFSPLIMGISFLLMFISLSLEKRKSK' A
#
# COMPACT_ATOMS: atom_id res chain seq x y z
N MET A 1 5.02 -21.26 -4.22
CA MET A 1 3.79 -20.56 -3.80
C MET A 1 4.08 -19.26 -3.05
N ALA A 2 4.99 -19.24 -2.07
CA ALA A 2 5.34 -18.06 -1.26
C ALA A 2 5.52 -16.73 -2.05
N ARG A 3 6.28 -16.73 -3.16
CA ARG A 3 6.48 -15.53 -3.98
C ARG A 3 5.17 -14.90 -4.48
N TYR A 4 4.18 -15.71 -4.84
CA TYR A 4 2.90 -15.20 -5.36
C TYR A 4 2.02 -14.66 -4.23
N VAL A 5 2.12 -15.23 -3.03
CA VAL A 5 1.46 -14.70 -1.82
C VAL A 5 2.03 -13.33 -1.46
N VAL A 6 3.36 -13.18 -1.51
CA VAL A 6 4.03 -11.89 -1.26
C VAL A 6 3.65 -10.86 -2.33
N LEU A 7 3.60 -11.25 -3.61
CA LEU A 7 3.14 -10.38 -4.69
C LEU A 7 1.69 -9.93 -4.50
N PHE A 8 0.80 -10.85 -4.12
CA PHE A 8 -0.58 -10.52 -3.82
C PHE A 8 -0.67 -9.52 -2.66
N GLY A 9 0.10 -9.73 -1.58
CA GLY A 9 0.19 -8.78 -0.47
C GLY A 9 0.67 -7.39 -0.88
N ALA A 10 1.64 -7.31 -1.80
CA ALA A 10 2.12 -6.05 -2.35
C ALA A 10 1.01 -5.30 -3.11
N VAL A 11 0.33 -6.00 -4.03
CA VAL A 11 -0.78 -5.43 -4.81
C VAL A 11 -1.92 -4.98 -3.89
N PHE A 12 -2.33 -5.83 -2.94
CA PHE A 12 -3.38 -5.52 -1.99
C PHE A 12 -3.07 -4.25 -1.16
N SER A 13 -1.83 -4.12 -0.68
CA SER A 13 -1.40 -2.94 0.08
C SER A 13 -1.41 -1.65 -0.76
N LEU A 14 -1.04 -1.74 -2.04
CA LEU A 14 -1.10 -0.61 -2.98
C LEU A 14 -2.54 -0.22 -3.30
N VAL A 15 -3.47 -1.18 -3.41
CA VAL A 15 -4.90 -0.89 -3.58
C VAL A 15 -5.45 -0.15 -2.36
N ILE A 16 -5.12 -0.59 -1.14
CA ILE A 16 -5.51 0.12 0.09
C ILE A 16 -4.96 1.55 0.09
N PHE A 17 -3.70 1.75 -0.31
CA PHE A 17 -3.12 3.09 -0.43
C PHE A 17 -3.93 3.99 -1.37
N ILE A 18 -4.26 3.48 -2.56
CA ILE A 18 -5.06 4.23 -3.55
C ILE A 18 -6.45 4.56 -3.00
N LEU A 19 -7.11 3.62 -2.31
CA LEU A 19 -8.42 3.85 -1.70
C LEU A 19 -8.35 4.91 -0.59
N ASN A 20 -7.31 4.89 0.25
CA ASN A 20 -7.12 5.89 1.30
C ASN A 20 -6.86 7.29 0.72
N ILE A 21 -6.08 7.39 -0.35
CA ILE A 21 -5.89 8.64 -1.09
C ILE A 21 -7.20 9.11 -1.71
N TYR A 22 -7.97 8.21 -2.32
CA TYR A 22 -9.27 8.54 -2.88
C TYR A 22 -10.23 9.10 -1.81
N GLU A 23 -10.35 8.45 -0.66
CA GLU A 23 -11.17 8.91 0.47
C GLU A 23 -10.69 10.24 1.06
N LEU A 24 -9.40 10.54 0.96
CA LEU A 24 -8.83 11.80 1.41
C LEU A 24 -9.23 12.97 0.51
N TYR A 25 -9.15 12.78 -0.80
CA TYR A 25 -9.43 13.83 -1.78
C TYR A 25 -10.89 13.88 -2.22
N ARG A 26 -11.70 12.88 -1.86
CA ARG A 26 -13.13 12.87 -2.17
C ARG A 26 -13.79 14.08 -1.52
N PRO A 27 -14.50 14.94 -2.28
CA PRO A 27 -15.18 16.09 -1.72
C PRO A 27 -16.28 15.62 -0.77
N LYS A 28 -16.14 15.96 0.52
CA LYS A 28 -17.15 15.63 1.53
C LYS A 28 -18.18 16.76 1.59
N VAL A 29 -19.36 16.50 1.05
CA VAL A 29 -20.52 17.41 1.16
C VAL A 29 -21.27 17.11 2.47
N GLY A 30 -21.27 18.05 3.40
CA GLY A 30 -21.89 17.91 4.73
C GLY A 30 -21.23 18.82 5.78
N PRO A 31 -21.78 18.92 7.01
CA PRO A 31 -21.29 19.83 8.05
C PRO A 31 -19.85 19.56 8.52
N ILE A 32 -19.26 18.43 8.10
CA ILE A 32 -17.90 18.00 8.46
C ILE A 32 -16.84 18.50 7.46
N GLY A 33 -17.24 18.90 6.23
CA GLY A 33 -16.35 19.43 5.19
C GLY A 33 -15.07 18.62 4.91
N ASN A 34 -14.18 19.20 4.11
CA ASN A 34 -12.77 18.77 4.06
C ASN A 34 -12.01 19.59 5.11
N GLY A 35 -12.25 19.30 6.40
CA GLY A 35 -11.45 19.86 7.49
C GLY A 35 -9.96 19.53 7.33
N GLU A 36 -9.11 20.13 8.17
CA GLU A 36 -7.67 19.86 8.14
C GLU A 36 -7.39 18.36 8.29
N ILE A 37 -6.52 17.84 7.41
CA ILE A 37 -6.12 16.44 7.45
C ILE A 37 -5.19 16.26 8.65
N SER A 38 -5.62 15.46 9.63
CA SER A 38 -4.80 15.18 10.81
C SER A 38 -3.48 14.48 10.44
N THR A 39 -2.42 14.74 11.19
CA THR A 39 -1.12 14.04 11.03
C THR A 39 -1.27 12.52 11.12
N ILE A 40 -2.20 12.04 11.95
CA ILE A 40 -2.52 10.61 12.10
C ILE A 40 -3.08 10.04 10.80
N SER A 41 -3.89 10.80 10.07
CA SER A 41 -4.43 10.40 8.76
C SER A 41 -3.31 10.18 7.75
N TRP A 42 -2.27 11.02 7.73
CA TRP A 42 -1.12 10.84 6.83
C TRP A 42 -0.34 9.57 7.11
N ILE A 43 -0.13 9.22 8.39
CA ILE A 43 0.56 7.98 8.76
C ILE A 43 -0.24 6.76 8.28
N LEU A 44 -1.56 6.77 8.50
CA LEU A 44 -2.45 5.71 8.03
C LEU A 44 -2.50 5.61 6.50
N ILE A 45 -2.38 6.73 5.79
CA ILE A 45 -2.29 6.76 4.34
C ILE A 45 -0.95 6.20 3.86
N PHE A 46 0.19 6.57 4.45
CA PHE A 46 1.50 6.14 3.94
C PHE A 46 1.93 4.74 4.39
N SER A 47 1.41 4.23 5.50
CA SER A 47 1.79 2.90 5.99
C SER A 47 1.55 1.73 5.01
N PRO A 48 0.43 1.65 4.26
CA PRO A 48 0.21 0.60 3.26
C PRO A 48 1.14 0.76 2.05
N LEU A 49 1.56 1.99 1.72
CA LEU A 49 2.53 2.23 0.65
C LEU A 49 3.88 1.62 1.01
N ILE A 50 4.37 1.89 2.23
CA ILE A 50 5.65 1.34 2.73
C ILE A 50 5.60 -0.18 2.78
N MET A 51 4.48 -0.74 3.28
CA MET A 51 4.27 -2.19 3.34
C MET A 51 4.23 -2.82 1.94
N GLY A 52 3.52 -2.19 1.00
CA GLY A 52 3.46 -2.63 -0.40
C GLY A 52 4.82 -2.65 -1.07
N ILE A 53 5.63 -1.60 -0.90
CA ILE A 53 7.00 -1.54 -1.42
C ILE A 53 7.87 -2.63 -0.79
N SER A 54 7.77 -2.84 0.51
CA SER A 54 8.52 -3.88 1.24
C SER A 54 8.22 -5.29 0.70
N PHE A 55 6.95 -5.61 0.49
CA PHE A 55 6.57 -6.88 -0.13
C PHE A 55 7.03 -7.00 -1.58
N LEU A 56 7.00 -5.91 -2.34
CA LEU A 56 7.48 -5.92 -3.73
C LEU A 56 8.99 -6.21 -3.79
N LEU A 57 9.79 -5.59 -2.91
CA LEU A 57 11.22 -5.88 -2.76
C LEU A 57 11.46 -7.33 -2.36
N MET A 58 10.70 -7.85 -1.39
CA MET A 58 10.80 -9.24 -0.96
C MET A 58 10.45 -10.22 -2.09
N PHE A 59 9.45 -9.90 -2.92
CA PHE A 59 9.11 -10.67 -4.10
C PHE A 59 10.24 -10.70 -5.14
N ILE A 60 10.89 -9.56 -5.38
CA ILE A 60 12.04 -9.46 -6.28
C ILE A 60 13.19 -10.33 -5.76
N SER A 61 13.56 -10.20 -4.48
CA SER A 61 14.63 -10.98 -3.86
C SER A 61 14.38 -12.49 -3.97
N LEU A 62 13.19 -12.96 -3.60
CA LEU A 62 12.81 -14.38 -3.72
C LEU A 62 12.82 -14.87 -5.17
N SER A 63 12.49 -14.00 -6.12
CA SER A 63 12.50 -14.34 -7.55
C SER A 63 13.91 -14.44 -8.11
N LEU A 64 14.84 -13.59 -7.64
CA LEU A 64 16.26 -13.64 -8.01
C LEU A 64 16.97 -14.86 -7.41
N GLU A 65 16.73 -15.18 -6.14
CA GLU A 65 17.29 -16.38 -5.49
C GLU A 65 16.88 -17.66 -6.21
N LYS A 66 15.61 -17.78 -6.59
CA LYS A 66 15.13 -18.94 -7.34
C LYS A 66 15.78 -19.07 -8.72
N ARG A 67 16.21 -17.96 -9.33
CA ARG A 67 16.96 -17.99 -10.60
C ARG A 67 18.41 -18.42 -10.40
N LYS A 68 19.05 -18.09 -9.28
CA LYS A 68 20.43 -18.51 -8.98
C LYS A 68 20.54 -19.99 -8.58
N SER A 69 19.48 -20.55 -7.99
CA SER A 69 19.43 -21.94 -7.54
C SER A 69 19.09 -22.95 -8.66
N LYS A 70 18.91 -22.49 -9.90
CA LYS A 70 18.49 -23.29 -11.05
C LYS A 70 19.56 -23.26 -12.11
#